data_AF-W2R0R4-F1
#
_entry.id   AF-W2R0R4-F1
#
_cell.length_a   1.000
_cell.length_b   1.000
_cell.length_c   1.000
_cell.angle_alpha   90.00
_cell.angle_beta   90.00
_cell.angle_gamma   90.00
#
_symmetry.space_group_name_H-M   'P 1'
#
loop_
_entity.id
_entity.type
_entity.pdbx_description
1 polymer ?
#
loop_
_entity_poly.entity_id
_entity_poly.type
_entity_poly.pdbx_seq_one_letter_code
_entity_poly.pdbx_strand_id
1 'polypeptide(L)'
;MTAKRTKAPYGSVPKKTCKKCDRKISCTNISKHIKVCKGIKLPETRSEIRKKSWEKNRAKRVGFQRDQRAAKFFEELQDICAQLREAEGAPALPQPNPEGMSGHPFEVLSFHPSLFEHAFAKAEKHELLSKKWFHAVLLFLHPDKSHHLPQEWQNAQNYTAVRESFKLLPQYKEDMEEASTRTVYKERVRIEKYRLHLQTKFKQRFNNWKAKCKEIRDAKMSEAKKVLIKFAEYADCVSFDDFKVIYYARFLEKDKAYEIKKKAKLEEAATDIRFLETFGAESESHEE
;
A
#
# COMPACT_ATOMS: atom_id res chain seq x y z
N MET A 1 -13.83 20.97 49.49
CA MET A 1 -13.11 21.83 50.46
C MET A 1 -11.62 21.57 50.33
N THR A 2 -10.89 22.46 49.66
CA THR A 2 -9.43 22.38 49.54
C THR A 2 -8.80 23.10 50.72
N ALA A 3 -8.08 22.34 51.57
CA ALA A 3 -7.35 22.91 52.69
C ALA A 3 -6.38 23.99 52.19
N LYS A 4 -6.55 25.24 52.66
CA LYS A 4 -5.58 26.32 52.46
C LYS A 4 -4.22 25.83 52.95
N ARG A 5 -3.30 25.58 52.03
CA ARG A 5 -1.88 25.35 52.38
C ARG A 5 -1.35 26.60 53.05
N THR A 6 -1.14 26.52 54.36
CA THR A 6 -0.39 27.50 55.15
C THR A 6 1.01 27.61 54.53
N LYS A 7 1.33 28.75 53.90
CA LYS A 7 2.70 29.04 53.47
C LYS A 7 3.55 29.17 54.73
N ALA A 8 4.63 28.40 54.80
CA ALA A 8 5.58 28.50 55.91
C ALA A 8 6.23 29.90 55.92
N PRO A 9 6.58 30.45 57.09
CA PRO A 9 7.15 31.79 57.23
C PRO A 9 8.42 31.96 56.38
N TYR A 10 8.58 33.14 55.76
CA TYR A 10 9.79 33.45 54.99
C TYR A 10 11.02 33.31 55.89
N GLY A 11 11.91 32.35 55.58
CA GLY A 11 13.08 32.02 56.41
C GLY A 11 13.02 30.67 57.15
N SER A 12 11.91 29.93 57.09
CA SER A 12 11.84 28.56 57.62
C SER A 12 12.55 27.58 56.67
N VAL A 13 13.89 27.68 56.60
CA VAL A 13 14.71 26.76 55.80
C VAL A 13 14.58 25.35 56.40
N PRO A 14 14.24 24.33 55.60
CA PRO A 14 14.18 22.96 56.10
C PRO A 14 15.52 22.58 56.75
N LYS A 15 15.47 22.10 58.01
CA LYS A 15 16.66 21.65 58.74
C LYS A 15 16.70 20.13 58.76
N LYS A 16 17.81 19.52 58.33
CA LYS A 16 18.06 18.08 58.50
C LYS A 16 18.91 17.85 59.75
N THR A 17 18.56 16.85 60.56
CA THR A 17 19.38 16.42 61.70
C THR A 17 20.52 15.53 61.20
N CYS A 18 21.74 15.82 61.65
CA CYS A 18 22.89 14.94 61.42
C CYS A 18 22.83 13.75 62.37
N LYS A 19 22.84 12.51 61.87
CA LYS A 19 22.79 11.31 62.72
C LYS A 19 24.05 11.06 63.56
N LYS A 20 25.15 11.76 63.24
CA LYS A 20 26.45 11.56 63.91
C LYS A 20 26.71 12.60 65.00
N CYS A 21 26.10 13.78 64.93
CA CYS A 21 26.32 14.84 65.91
C CYS A 21 25.02 15.52 66.38
N ASP A 22 23.86 14.97 66.01
CA ASP A 22 22.50 15.39 66.35
C ASP A 22 22.16 16.88 66.09
N ARG A 23 23.05 17.62 65.41
CA ARG A 23 22.83 19.02 65.05
C ARG A 23 21.81 19.16 63.93
N LYS A 24 20.89 20.13 64.06
CA LYS A 24 19.93 20.55 63.03
C LYS A 24 20.60 21.52 62.05
N ILE A 25 20.64 21.16 60.77
CA ILE A 25 21.44 21.86 59.75
C ILE A 25 20.54 22.37 58.64
N SER A 26 20.64 23.65 58.33
CA SER A 26 19.92 24.27 57.22
C SER A 26 20.36 23.70 55.88
N CYS A 27 19.44 23.55 54.92
CA CYS A 27 19.74 23.09 53.55
C CYS A 27 20.95 23.78 52.91
N THR A 28 21.16 25.07 53.14
CA THR A 28 22.28 25.86 52.60
C THR A 28 23.64 25.48 53.18
N ASN A 29 23.69 24.91 54.39
CA ASN A 29 24.94 24.55 55.08
C ASN A 29 25.22 23.05 55.10
N ILE A 30 24.32 22.23 54.52
CA ILE A 30 24.47 20.76 54.47
C ILE A 30 25.79 20.36 53.80
N SER A 31 26.13 20.94 52.65
CA SER A 31 27.36 20.56 51.92
C SER A 31 28.65 20.86 52.70
N LYS A 32 28.69 21.98 53.44
CA LYS A 32 29.82 22.31 54.32
C LYS A 32 29.91 21.34 55.50
N HIS A 33 28.76 21.03 56.11
CA HIS A 33 28.73 20.12 57.24
C HIS A 33 29.10 18.68 56.86
N ILE A 34 28.74 18.22 55.66
CA ILE A 34 29.05 16.87 55.19
C ILE A 34 30.56 16.66 55.05
N LYS A 35 31.32 17.66 54.58
CA LYS A 35 32.79 17.58 54.50
C LYS A 35 33.44 17.33 55.86
N VAL A 36 32.86 17.89 56.93
CA VAL A 36 33.40 17.83 58.29
C VAL A 36 32.90 16.62 59.07
N CYS A 37 31.60 16.36 59.04
CA CYS A 37 30.98 15.37 59.92
C CYS A 37 30.70 14.03 59.22
N LYS A 38 30.59 14.00 57.88
CA LYS A 38 30.25 12.84 57.04
C LYS A 38 28.97 12.07 57.47
N GLY A 39 28.17 12.62 58.40
CA GLY A 39 27.02 11.95 59.02
C GLY A 39 25.65 12.23 58.37
N ILE A 40 25.61 13.01 57.29
CA ILE A 40 24.39 13.30 56.52
C ILE A 40 24.54 12.74 55.10
N LYS A 41 23.60 11.90 54.66
CA LYS A 41 23.47 11.54 53.24
C LYS A 41 22.89 12.73 52.47
N LEU A 42 23.55 13.13 51.37
CA LEU A 42 23.02 14.15 50.46
C LEU A 42 21.63 13.72 49.97
N PRO A 43 20.68 14.67 49.81
CA PRO A 43 19.51 14.41 48.98
C PRO A 43 19.99 14.01 47.58
N GLU A 44 19.41 12.95 47.01
CA GLU A 44 19.70 12.57 45.63
C GLU A 44 19.44 13.77 44.71
N THR A 45 20.37 14.01 43.80
CA THR A 45 20.22 15.11 42.86
C THR A 45 19.08 14.79 41.89
N ARG A 46 18.45 15.82 41.32
CA ARG A 46 17.42 15.64 40.29
C ARG A 46 17.92 14.81 39.10
N SER A 47 19.22 14.88 38.80
CA SER A 47 19.89 14.08 37.77
C SER A 47 19.90 12.60 38.14
N GLU A 48 20.31 12.24 39.36
CA GLU A 48 20.33 10.86 39.86
C GLU A 48 18.93 10.24 39.90
N ILE A 49 17.93 11.00 40.37
CA ILE A 49 16.53 10.55 40.40
C ILE A 49 16.03 10.27 38.97
N ARG A 50 16.34 11.16 38.01
CA ARG A 50 16.00 10.97 36.60
C ARG A 50 16.70 9.75 36.01
N LYS A 51 17.98 9.52 36.31
CA LYS A 51 18.75 8.36 35.86
C LYS A 51 18.15 7.05 36.38
N LYS A 52 17.84 6.97 37.68
CA LYS A 52 17.16 5.80 38.28
C LYS A 52 15.77 5.57 37.69
N SER A 53 14.99 6.63 37.47
CA SER A 53 13.68 6.54 36.83
C SER A 53 13.78 6.07 35.38
N TRP A 54 14.80 6.55 34.65
CA TRP A 54 15.10 6.08 33.30
C TRP A 54 15.47 4.61 33.30
N GLU A 55 16.44 4.18 34.11
CA GLU A 55 16.85 2.77 34.22
C GLU A 55 15.68 1.85 34.56
N LYS A 56 14.83 2.24 35.52
CA LYS A 56 13.64 1.48 35.93
C LYS A 56 12.60 1.34 34.81
N ASN A 57 12.45 2.35 33.95
CA ASN A 57 11.40 2.38 32.93
C ASN A 57 11.93 2.21 31.49
N ARG A 58 13.25 2.06 31.30
CA ARG A 58 13.90 2.03 29.99
C ARG A 58 13.31 0.93 29.13
N ALA A 59 13.25 -0.29 29.64
CA ALA A 59 12.73 -1.45 28.90
C ALA A 59 11.29 -1.21 28.40
N LYS A 60 10.41 -0.66 29.25
CA LYS A 60 9.03 -0.34 28.87
C LYS A 60 8.95 0.77 27.82
N ARG A 61 9.70 1.87 28.00
CA ARG A 61 9.70 3.00 27.05
C ARG A 61 10.28 2.60 25.70
N VAL A 62 11.39 1.85 25.70
CA VAL A 62 12.03 1.35 24.49
C VAL A 62 11.13 0.33 23.80
N GLY A 63 10.51 -0.60 24.54
CA GLY A 63 9.53 -1.55 24.02
C GLY A 63 8.38 -0.85 23.31
N PHE A 64 7.75 0.14 23.96
CA PHE A 64 6.67 0.92 23.37
C PHE A 64 7.08 1.67 22.09
N GLN A 65 8.27 2.28 22.08
CA GLN A 65 8.79 2.95 20.87
C GLN A 65 9.06 1.94 19.74
N ARG A 66 9.53 0.74 20.07
CA ARG A 66 9.74 -0.33 19.09
C ARG A 66 8.40 -0.81 18.53
N ASP A 67 7.39 -1.02 19.39
CA ASP A 67 6.04 -1.41 18.97
C ASP A 67 5.45 -0.39 17.99
N GLN A 68 5.57 0.91 18.31
CA GLN A 68 5.07 1.98 17.44
C GLN A 68 5.79 2.02 16.08
N ARG A 69 7.11 1.82 16.05
CA ARG A 69 7.86 1.78 14.79
C ARG A 69 7.48 0.55 13.98
N ALA A 70 7.42 -0.62 14.61
CA ALA A 70 7.02 -1.86 13.96
C ALA A 70 5.62 -1.73 13.34
N ALA A 71 4.66 -1.15 14.07
CA ALA A 71 3.31 -0.93 13.57
C ALA A 71 3.29 -0.07 12.30
N LYS A 72 4.00 1.07 12.29
CA LYS A 72 4.10 1.92 11.10
C LYS A 72 4.71 1.19 9.90
N PHE A 73 5.80 0.45 10.12
CA PHE A 73 6.43 -0.32 9.05
C PHE A 73 5.52 -1.42 8.49
N PHE A 74 4.72 -2.06 9.35
CA PHE A 74 3.78 -3.09 8.93
C PHE A 74 2.59 -2.50 8.17
N GLU A 75 2.08 -1.35 8.60
CA GLU A 75 1.04 -0.60 7.88
C GLU A 75 1.51 -0.20 6.47
N GLU A 76 2.73 0.35 6.34
CA GLU A 76 3.34 0.64 5.04
C GLU A 76 3.42 -0.61 4.13
N LEU A 77 3.78 -1.77 4.68
CA LEU A 77 3.84 -3.04 3.94
C LEU A 77 2.44 -3.48 3.46
N GLN A 78 1.44 -3.37 4.33
CA GLN A 78 0.06 -3.72 3.99
C GLN A 78 -0.51 -2.81 2.90
N ASP A 79 -0.23 -1.51 2.96
CA ASP A 79 -0.65 -0.53 1.96
C ASP A 79 -0.05 -0.86 0.59
N ILE A 80 1.23 -1.21 0.53
CA ILE A 80 1.88 -1.63 -0.72
C ILE A 80 1.21 -2.89 -1.27
N CYS A 81 0.94 -3.88 -0.41
CA CYS A 81 0.26 -5.11 -0.83
C CYS A 81 -1.18 -4.83 -1.32
N ALA A 82 -1.89 -3.88 -0.71
CA ALA A 82 -3.22 -3.48 -1.15
C ALA A 82 -3.18 -2.79 -2.53
N GLN A 83 -2.27 -1.83 -2.73
CA GLN A 83 -2.07 -1.16 -4.02
C GLN A 83 -1.73 -2.15 -5.15
N LEU A 84 -0.98 -3.21 -4.83
CA LEU A 84 -0.68 -4.28 -5.77
C LEU A 84 -1.93 -5.06 -6.19
N ARG A 85 -2.75 -5.49 -5.22
CA ARG A 85 -4.03 -6.16 -5.50
C ARG A 85 -4.97 -5.29 -6.32
N GLU A 86 -5.04 -4.00 -6.05
CA GLU A 86 -5.83 -3.05 -6.84
C GLU A 86 -5.32 -2.92 -8.29
N ALA A 87 -4.00 -2.89 -8.49
CA ALA A 87 -3.40 -2.83 -9.82
C ALA A 87 -3.62 -4.12 -10.64
N GLU A 88 -3.83 -5.26 -9.98
CA GLU A 88 -4.19 -6.52 -10.62
C GLU A 88 -5.68 -6.56 -11.01
N GLY A 89 -6.56 -6.05 -10.15
CA GLY A 89 -8.02 -6.18 -10.30
C GLY A 89 -8.69 -5.24 -11.31
N ALA A 90 -8.18 -4.01 -11.50
CA ALA A 90 -8.83 -3.01 -12.33
C ALA A 90 -7.99 -2.57 -13.55
N PRO A 91 -8.60 -2.33 -14.73
CA PRO A 91 -7.91 -1.69 -15.85
C PRO A 91 -7.50 -0.26 -15.47
N ALA A 92 -6.24 0.10 -15.77
CA ALA A 92 -5.72 1.44 -15.45
C ALA A 92 -6.31 2.57 -16.30
N LEU A 93 -6.95 2.23 -17.43
CA LEU A 93 -7.54 3.16 -18.38
C LEU A 93 -8.96 2.72 -18.70
N PRO A 94 -9.90 3.66 -18.97
CA PRO A 94 -11.25 3.30 -19.41
C PRO A 94 -11.19 2.48 -20.70
N GLN A 95 -11.95 1.39 -20.75
CA GLN A 95 -12.02 0.53 -21.92
C GLN A 95 -12.62 1.29 -23.11
N PRO A 96 -12.03 1.23 -24.31
CA PRO A 96 -12.61 1.87 -25.49
C PRO A 96 -13.89 1.14 -25.90
N ASN A 97 -14.94 1.91 -26.17
CA ASN A 97 -16.19 1.41 -26.74
C ASN A 97 -16.21 1.63 -28.26
N PRO A 98 -16.80 0.72 -29.03
CA PRO A 98 -16.94 0.92 -30.48
C PRO A 98 -17.94 2.05 -30.76
N GLU A 99 -17.76 2.72 -31.88
CA GLU A 99 -18.74 3.67 -32.41
C GLU A 99 -19.94 2.85 -32.90
N GLY A 100 -20.99 2.72 -32.08
CA GLY A 100 -22.16 1.90 -32.41
C GLY A 100 -22.84 2.31 -33.71
N MET A 101 -23.62 1.41 -34.30
CA MET A 101 -24.41 1.67 -35.50
C MET A 101 -25.65 2.52 -35.15
N SER A 102 -25.46 3.84 -34.94
CA SER A 102 -26.54 4.70 -34.46
C SER A 102 -27.78 4.67 -35.36
N GLY A 103 -28.96 4.51 -34.74
CA GLY A 103 -30.26 4.42 -35.40
C GLY A 103 -30.45 3.15 -36.22
N HIS A 104 -29.61 2.13 -36.03
CA HIS A 104 -29.75 0.83 -36.69
C HIS A 104 -30.42 -0.17 -35.75
N PRO A 105 -31.21 -1.13 -36.26
CA PRO A 105 -31.71 -2.27 -35.47
C PRO A 105 -30.63 -3.14 -34.80
N PHE A 106 -29.35 -2.94 -35.12
CA PHE A 106 -28.20 -3.61 -34.49
C PHE A 106 -27.40 -2.67 -33.58
N GLU A 107 -27.91 -1.49 -33.26
CA GLU A 107 -27.20 -0.50 -32.45
C GLU A 107 -26.75 -1.09 -31.10
N VAL A 108 -27.65 -1.72 -30.37
CA VAL A 108 -27.33 -2.38 -29.09
C VAL A 108 -26.28 -3.48 -29.29
N LEU A 109 -26.47 -4.33 -30.31
CA LEU A 109 -25.55 -5.42 -30.63
C LEU A 109 -24.15 -4.90 -31.02
N SER A 110 -24.09 -3.74 -31.67
CA SER A 110 -22.85 -3.13 -32.16
C SER A 110 -21.93 -2.66 -31.03
N PHE A 111 -22.49 -2.32 -29.86
CA PHE A 111 -21.68 -2.02 -28.66
C PHE A 111 -20.97 -3.25 -28.08
N HIS A 112 -21.26 -4.44 -28.61
CA HIS A 112 -20.74 -5.71 -28.14
C HIS A 112 -20.01 -6.47 -29.26
N PRO A 113 -18.76 -6.08 -29.59
CA PRO A 113 -18.04 -6.59 -30.76
C PRO A 113 -17.92 -8.12 -30.83
N SER A 114 -17.74 -8.80 -29.69
CA SER A 114 -17.64 -10.26 -29.65
C SER A 114 -18.96 -10.95 -29.99
N LEU A 115 -20.08 -10.45 -29.46
CA LEU A 115 -21.41 -10.96 -29.77
C LEU A 115 -21.82 -10.61 -31.21
N PHE A 116 -21.51 -9.38 -31.65
CA PHE A 116 -21.72 -8.94 -33.02
C PHE A 116 -20.99 -9.86 -34.01
N GLU A 117 -19.66 -9.97 -33.92
CA GLU A 117 -18.91 -10.84 -34.83
C GLU A 117 -19.38 -12.29 -34.76
N HIS A 118 -19.78 -12.81 -33.59
CA HIS A 118 -20.32 -14.16 -33.49
C HIS A 118 -21.65 -14.32 -34.25
N ALA A 119 -22.56 -13.35 -34.18
CA ALA A 119 -23.83 -13.35 -34.92
C ALA A 119 -23.61 -13.25 -36.44
N PHE A 120 -22.60 -12.50 -36.87
CA PHE A 120 -22.30 -12.25 -38.29
C PHE A 120 -21.28 -13.21 -38.91
N ALA A 121 -20.56 -14.01 -38.10
CA ALA A 121 -19.60 -15.02 -38.57
C ALA A 121 -20.27 -16.24 -39.21
N LYS A 122 -21.53 -16.53 -38.86
CA LYS A 122 -22.27 -17.71 -39.34
C LYS A 122 -22.92 -17.52 -40.72
N ALA A 123 -22.64 -16.41 -41.41
CA ALA A 123 -23.30 -16.03 -42.66
C ALA A 123 -22.27 -15.80 -43.76
N GLU A 124 -22.47 -16.42 -44.92
CA GLU A 124 -21.78 -15.99 -46.13
C GLU A 124 -22.27 -14.60 -46.57
N LYS A 125 -21.41 -13.80 -47.21
CA LYS A 125 -21.72 -12.39 -47.56
C LYS A 125 -23.04 -12.21 -48.33
N HIS A 126 -23.39 -13.18 -49.17
CA HIS A 126 -24.61 -13.14 -49.97
C HIS A 126 -25.85 -13.69 -49.23
N GLU A 127 -25.65 -14.45 -48.15
CA GLU A 127 -26.72 -14.94 -47.27
C GLU A 127 -27.10 -13.90 -46.19
N LEU A 128 -26.31 -12.85 -45.99
CA LEU A 128 -26.60 -11.78 -45.05
C LEU A 128 -27.97 -11.14 -45.31
N LEU A 129 -28.77 -10.91 -44.28
CA LEU A 129 -30.16 -10.40 -44.39
C LEU A 129 -31.12 -11.32 -45.17
N SER A 130 -30.73 -12.56 -45.48
CA SER A 130 -31.68 -13.55 -46.02
C SER A 130 -32.64 -14.05 -44.94
N LYS A 131 -33.79 -14.59 -45.36
CA LYS A 131 -34.74 -15.27 -44.46
C LYS A 131 -34.08 -16.36 -43.61
N LYS A 132 -33.17 -17.14 -44.22
CA LYS A 132 -32.39 -18.18 -43.55
C LYS A 132 -31.48 -17.60 -42.47
N TRP A 133 -30.77 -16.51 -42.79
CA TRP A 133 -29.89 -15.83 -41.85
C TRP A 133 -30.66 -15.23 -40.67
N PHE A 134 -31.74 -14.51 -40.93
CA PHE A 134 -32.59 -13.95 -39.87
C PHE A 134 -33.13 -15.03 -38.94
N HIS A 135 -33.58 -16.17 -39.49
CA HIS A 135 -34.05 -17.29 -38.68
C HIS A 135 -32.95 -17.82 -37.76
N ALA A 136 -31.73 -17.97 -38.27
CA ALA A 136 -30.58 -18.41 -37.47
C ALA A 136 -30.23 -17.41 -36.34
N VAL A 137 -30.19 -16.11 -36.66
CA VAL A 137 -29.86 -15.06 -35.67
C VAL A 137 -30.95 -14.93 -34.61
N LEU A 138 -32.22 -14.96 -35.00
CA LEU A 138 -33.35 -14.89 -34.07
C LEU A 138 -33.37 -16.09 -33.12
N LEU A 139 -33.12 -17.30 -33.61
CA LEU A 139 -33.02 -18.48 -32.75
C LEU A 139 -31.83 -18.37 -31.79
N PHE A 140 -30.70 -17.85 -32.26
CA PHE A 140 -29.48 -17.77 -31.46
C PHE A 140 -29.55 -16.69 -30.38
N LEU A 141 -30.11 -15.52 -30.70
CA LEU A 141 -30.24 -14.39 -29.76
C LEU A 141 -31.55 -14.45 -28.94
N HIS A 142 -32.33 -15.52 -29.09
CA HIS A 142 -33.57 -15.67 -28.32
C HIS A 142 -33.24 -15.74 -26.83
N PRO A 143 -33.94 -14.98 -25.96
CA PRO A 143 -33.65 -14.96 -24.52
C PRO A 143 -33.66 -16.35 -23.86
N ASP A 144 -34.61 -17.21 -24.23
CA ASP A 144 -34.73 -18.59 -23.71
C ASP A 144 -33.59 -19.53 -24.15
N LYS A 145 -32.80 -19.12 -25.16
CA LYS A 145 -31.69 -19.88 -25.74
C LYS A 145 -30.32 -19.33 -25.35
N SER A 146 -30.26 -18.51 -24.30
CA SER A 146 -29.02 -17.90 -23.81
C SER A 146 -27.91 -18.90 -23.49
N HIS A 147 -28.24 -20.15 -23.13
CA HIS A 147 -27.29 -21.24 -22.91
C HIS A 147 -26.50 -21.66 -24.18
N HIS A 148 -26.95 -21.26 -25.37
CA HIS A 148 -26.21 -21.46 -26.62
C HIS A 148 -25.23 -20.32 -26.94
N LEU A 149 -25.25 -19.22 -26.18
CA LEU A 149 -24.28 -18.14 -26.33
C LEU A 149 -22.90 -18.57 -25.81
N PRO A 150 -21.81 -17.91 -26.24
CA PRO A 150 -20.50 -18.13 -25.64
C PRO A 150 -20.55 -17.95 -24.12
N GLN A 151 -19.71 -18.69 -23.38
CA GLN A 151 -19.80 -18.75 -21.92
C GLN A 151 -19.71 -17.38 -21.23
N GLU A 152 -18.95 -16.45 -21.80
CA GLU A 152 -18.86 -15.05 -21.36
C GLU A 152 -20.21 -14.32 -21.36
N TRP A 153 -21.15 -14.75 -22.19
CA TRP A 153 -22.46 -14.14 -22.42
C TRP A 153 -23.62 -14.83 -21.68
N GLN A 154 -23.34 -15.93 -20.96
CA GLN A 154 -24.35 -16.69 -20.22
C GLN A 154 -24.63 -16.11 -18.81
N ASN A 155 -23.89 -15.08 -18.39
CA ASN A 155 -24.06 -14.47 -17.07
C ASN A 155 -25.26 -13.50 -17.01
N ALA A 156 -25.78 -13.27 -15.80
CA ALA A 156 -26.95 -12.42 -15.58
C ALA A 156 -26.74 -10.96 -16.02
N GLN A 157 -25.51 -10.45 -15.98
CA GLN A 157 -25.18 -9.07 -16.38
C GLN A 157 -25.35 -8.86 -17.90
N ASN A 158 -24.97 -9.84 -18.71
CA ASN A 158 -25.01 -9.77 -20.17
C ASN A 158 -26.40 -10.10 -20.75
N TYR A 159 -27.29 -10.69 -19.95
CA TYR A 159 -28.65 -11.03 -20.36
C TYR A 159 -29.46 -9.81 -20.84
N THR A 160 -29.33 -8.67 -20.18
CA THR A 160 -30.03 -7.43 -20.55
C THR A 160 -29.64 -6.97 -21.96
N ALA A 161 -28.35 -6.97 -22.27
CA ALA A 161 -27.83 -6.56 -23.58
C ALA A 161 -28.31 -7.46 -24.72
N VAL A 162 -28.34 -8.78 -24.50
CA VAL A 162 -28.87 -9.75 -25.47
C VAL A 162 -30.36 -9.52 -25.70
N ARG A 163 -31.13 -9.36 -24.61
CA ARG A 163 -32.57 -9.12 -24.69
C ARG A 163 -32.90 -7.82 -25.41
N GLU A 164 -32.16 -6.75 -25.13
CA GLU A 164 -32.34 -5.46 -25.81
C GLU A 164 -31.97 -5.54 -27.29
N SER A 165 -30.87 -6.24 -27.62
CA SER A 165 -30.48 -6.50 -29.00
C SER A 165 -31.54 -7.28 -29.77
N PHE A 166 -32.24 -8.22 -29.10
CA PHE A 166 -33.26 -9.05 -29.73
C PHE A 166 -34.54 -8.27 -30.10
N LYS A 167 -34.94 -7.25 -29.33
CA LYS A 167 -36.25 -6.57 -29.46
C LYS A 167 -36.57 -6.07 -30.88
N LEU A 168 -35.56 -5.56 -31.59
CA LEU A 168 -35.75 -4.94 -32.91
C LEU A 168 -35.56 -5.93 -34.07
N LEU A 169 -35.07 -7.14 -33.81
CA LEU A 169 -34.73 -8.11 -34.86
C LEU A 169 -35.95 -8.70 -35.58
N PRO A 170 -37.07 -9.04 -34.89
CA PRO A 170 -38.26 -9.54 -35.57
C PRO A 170 -38.83 -8.52 -36.57
N GLN A 171 -38.99 -7.26 -36.15
CA GLN A 171 -39.47 -6.20 -37.04
C GLN A 171 -38.48 -5.96 -38.19
N TYR A 172 -37.18 -5.88 -37.88
CA TYR A 172 -36.17 -5.66 -38.91
C TYR A 172 -36.14 -6.79 -39.96
N LYS A 173 -36.45 -8.03 -39.57
CA LYS A 173 -36.60 -9.13 -40.52
C LYS A 173 -37.75 -8.86 -41.49
N GLU A 174 -38.93 -8.49 -40.98
CA GLU A 174 -40.10 -8.17 -41.81
C GLU A 174 -39.79 -7.02 -42.76
N ASP A 175 -39.20 -5.94 -42.24
CA ASP A 175 -38.79 -4.77 -43.04
C ASP A 175 -37.84 -5.17 -44.17
N MET A 176 -36.89 -6.08 -43.94
CA MET A 176 -35.95 -6.56 -44.95
C MET A 176 -36.56 -7.56 -45.94
N GLU A 177 -37.59 -8.32 -45.55
CA GLU A 177 -38.33 -9.23 -46.45
C GLU A 177 -39.22 -8.44 -47.43
N GLU A 178 -39.78 -7.31 -47.00
CA GLU A 178 -40.60 -6.41 -47.83
C GLU A 178 -39.77 -5.40 -48.64
N ALA A 179 -38.51 -5.18 -48.25
CA ALA A 179 -37.64 -4.20 -48.87
C ALA A 179 -37.24 -4.54 -50.32
N SER A 180 -37.02 -3.49 -51.12
CA SER A 180 -36.44 -3.66 -52.46
C SER A 180 -35.01 -4.24 -52.39
N THR A 181 -34.60 -4.96 -53.45
CA THR A 181 -33.22 -5.49 -53.59
C THR A 181 -32.15 -4.41 -53.38
N ARG A 182 -32.41 -3.18 -53.84
CA ARG A 182 -31.49 -2.04 -53.68
C ARG A 182 -31.34 -1.63 -52.21
N THR A 183 -32.42 -1.66 -51.44
CA THR A 183 -32.42 -1.35 -50.00
C THR A 183 -31.62 -2.41 -49.24
N VAL A 184 -31.91 -3.70 -49.48
CA VAL A 184 -31.18 -4.82 -48.86
C VAL A 184 -29.68 -4.73 -49.17
N TYR A 185 -29.29 -4.43 -50.41
CA TYR A 185 -27.88 -4.26 -50.78
C TYR A 185 -27.21 -3.12 -50.00
N LYS A 186 -27.86 -1.96 -49.86
CA LYS A 186 -27.32 -0.84 -49.08
C LYS A 186 -27.11 -1.22 -47.61
N GLU A 187 -28.04 -1.96 -47.01
CA GLU A 187 -27.91 -2.40 -45.63
C GLU A 187 -26.79 -3.42 -45.44
N ARG A 188 -26.62 -4.37 -46.39
CA ARG A 188 -25.45 -5.27 -46.39
C ARG A 188 -24.13 -4.50 -46.40
N VAL A 189 -24.03 -3.46 -47.24
CA VAL A 189 -22.84 -2.60 -47.30
C VAL A 189 -22.63 -1.85 -45.99
N ARG A 190 -23.69 -1.37 -45.33
CA ARG A 190 -23.61 -0.66 -44.05
C ARG A 190 -23.07 -1.57 -42.95
N ILE A 191 -23.61 -2.79 -42.83
CA ILE A 191 -23.16 -3.81 -41.88
C ILE A 191 -21.70 -4.21 -42.14
N GLU A 192 -21.34 -4.44 -43.40
CA GLU A 192 -19.97 -4.85 -43.75
C GLU A 192 -18.95 -3.74 -43.48
N LYS A 193 -19.29 -2.47 -43.74
CA LYS A 193 -18.45 -1.31 -43.35
C LYS A 193 -18.21 -1.29 -41.84
N TYR A 194 -19.24 -1.62 -41.06
CA TYR A 194 -19.13 -1.67 -39.62
C TYR A 194 -18.25 -2.84 -39.14
N ARG A 195 -18.43 -4.04 -39.72
CA ARG A 195 -17.52 -5.19 -39.47
C ARG A 195 -16.07 -4.84 -39.76
N LEU A 196 -15.82 -4.18 -40.90
CA LEU A 196 -14.48 -3.73 -41.24
C LEU A 196 -13.93 -2.74 -40.21
N HIS A 197 -14.74 -1.79 -39.73
CA HIS A 197 -14.34 -0.88 -38.64
C HIS A 197 -13.95 -1.64 -37.37
N LEU A 198 -14.76 -2.62 -36.96
CA LEU A 198 -14.49 -3.44 -35.77
C LEU A 198 -13.17 -4.21 -35.89
N GLN A 199 -12.95 -4.86 -37.04
CA GLN A 199 -11.79 -5.72 -37.28
C GLN A 199 -10.48 -4.94 -37.48
N THR A 200 -10.56 -3.67 -37.89
CA THR A 200 -9.39 -2.82 -38.17
C THR A 200 -9.19 -1.76 -37.08
N LYS A 201 -9.87 -0.62 -37.19
CA LYS A 201 -9.68 0.56 -36.36
C LYS A 201 -9.96 0.26 -34.89
N PHE A 202 -11.09 -0.37 -34.58
CA PHE A 202 -11.44 -0.66 -33.20
C PHE A 202 -10.52 -1.72 -32.60
N LYS A 203 -10.25 -2.83 -33.30
CA LYS A 203 -9.30 -3.86 -32.86
C LYS A 203 -7.91 -3.28 -32.56
N GLN A 204 -7.42 -2.39 -33.40
CA GLN A 204 -6.14 -1.69 -33.17
C GLN A 204 -6.21 -0.80 -31.92
N ARG A 205 -7.26 0.02 -31.77
CA ARG A 205 -7.46 0.86 -30.57
C ARG A 205 -7.53 0.01 -29.30
N PHE A 206 -8.26 -1.11 -29.33
CA PHE A 206 -8.40 -2.04 -28.22
C PHE A 206 -7.08 -2.72 -27.84
N ASN A 207 -6.32 -3.19 -28.83
CA ASN A 207 -5.00 -3.79 -28.61
C ASN A 207 -4.01 -2.77 -28.03
N ASN A 208 -4.00 -1.54 -28.54
CA ASN A 208 -3.16 -0.46 -28.00
C ASN A 208 -3.55 -0.12 -26.56
N TRP A 209 -4.85 -0.06 -26.26
CA TRP A 209 -5.34 0.13 -24.89
C TRP A 209 -4.91 -1.01 -23.97
N LYS A 210 -5.02 -2.26 -24.42
CA LYS A 210 -4.59 -3.46 -23.65
C LYS A 210 -3.09 -3.43 -23.38
N ALA A 211 -2.29 -3.04 -24.37
CA ALA A 211 -0.84 -2.86 -24.22
C ALA A 211 -0.50 -1.78 -23.18
N LYS A 212 -1.12 -0.59 -23.28
CA LYS A 212 -0.91 0.49 -22.30
C LYS A 212 -1.33 0.11 -20.89
N CYS A 213 -2.47 -0.58 -20.73
CA CYS A 213 -2.88 -1.08 -19.42
C CYS A 213 -1.87 -2.06 -18.84
N LYS A 214 -1.31 -2.94 -19.68
CA LYS A 214 -0.24 -3.87 -19.28
C LYS A 214 1.03 -3.12 -18.88
N GLU A 215 1.48 -2.15 -19.67
CA GLU A 215 2.66 -1.33 -19.35
C GLU A 215 2.52 -0.59 -18.02
N ILE A 216 1.36 0.03 -17.76
CA ILE A 216 1.09 0.72 -16.49
C ILE A 216 1.12 -0.28 -15.33
N ARG A 217 0.52 -1.46 -15.51
CA ARG A 217 0.53 -2.52 -14.50
C ARG A 217 1.97 -2.98 -14.23
N ASP A 218 2.73 -3.31 -15.26
CA ASP A 218 4.10 -3.80 -15.15
C ASP A 218 5.02 -2.75 -14.49
N ALA A 219 4.82 -1.45 -14.80
CA ALA A 219 5.51 -0.35 -14.15
C ALA A 219 5.17 -0.24 -12.65
N LYS A 220 3.88 -0.30 -12.28
CA LYS A 220 3.45 -0.32 -10.87
C LYS A 220 4.00 -1.53 -10.12
N MET A 221 3.96 -2.71 -10.73
CA MET A 221 4.53 -3.94 -10.17
C MET A 221 6.04 -3.81 -9.96
N SER A 222 6.76 -3.22 -10.91
CA SER A 222 8.20 -3.00 -10.81
C SER A 222 8.56 -2.07 -9.65
N GLU A 223 7.82 -0.95 -9.51
CA GLU A 223 8.05 -0.01 -8.42
C GLU A 223 7.74 -0.62 -7.05
N ALA A 224 6.60 -1.31 -6.94
CA ALA A 224 6.23 -2.02 -5.72
C ALA A 224 7.25 -3.11 -5.35
N LYS A 225 7.79 -3.85 -6.32
CA LYS A 225 8.86 -4.83 -6.09
C LYS A 225 10.13 -4.17 -5.51
N LYS A 226 10.54 -3.00 -5.99
CA LYS A 226 11.71 -2.28 -5.41
C LYS A 226 11.48 -1.93 -3.95
N VAL A 227 10.26 -1.52 -3.59
CA VAL A 227 9.93 -1.20 -2.20
C VAL A 227 9.86 -2.48 -1.37
N LEU A 228 9.24 -3.55 -1.89
CA LEU A 228 9.19 -4.85 -1.24
C LEU A 228 10.57 -5.49 -1.00
N ILE A 229 11.58 -5.20 -1.82
CA ILE A 229 12.96 -5.64 -1.54
C ILE A 229 13.45 -5.12 -0.18
N LYS A 230 13.06 -3.90 0.22
CA LYS A 230 13.38 -3.36 1.56
C LYS A 230 12.72 -4.16 2.68
N PHE A 231 11.65 -4.89 2.34
CA PHE A 231 10.87 -5.74 3.22
C PHE A 231 11.04 -7.23 2.93
N ALA A 232 12.02 -7.65 2.12
CA ALA A 232 12.16 -9.04 1.66
C ALA A 232 12.27 -10.03 2.82
N GLU A 233 12.87 -9.61 3.93
CA GLU A 233 13.02 -10.41 5.15
C GLU A 233 11.73 -10.57 5.95
N TYR A 234 10.72 -9.77 5.63
CA TYR A 234 9.38 -9.81 6.22
C TYR A 234 8.34 -10.35 5.20
N ALA A 235 8.77 -10.84 4.04
CA ALA A 235 7.89 -11.27 2.95
C ALA A 235 6.94 -12.40 3.35
N ASP A 236 7.35 -13.26 4.30
CA ASP A 236 6.55 -14.39 4.78
C ASP A 236 5.69 -14.05 6.01
N CYS A 237 5.70 -12.79 6.47
CA CYS A 237 4.90 -12.39 7.64
C CYS A 237 3.42 -12.28 7.27
N VAL A 238 2.61 -13.20 7.77
CA VAL A 238 1.15 -13.19 7.58
C VAL A 238 0.45 -12.29 8.61
N SER A 239 1.04 -12.15 9.80
CA SER A 239 0.50 -11.34 10.88
C SER A 239 1.47 -10.29 11.40
N PHE A 240 0.94 -9.29 12.11
CA PHE A 240 1.75 -8.29 12.78
C PHE A 240 2.64 -8.92 13.87
N ASP A 241 2.17 -9.98 14.53
CA ASP A 241 2.95 -10.67 15.56
C ASP A 241 4.17 -11.38 14.96
N ASP A 242 4.03 -12.03 13.79
CA ASP A 242 5.15 -12.63 13.06
C ASP A 242 6.18 -11.57 12.64
N PHE A 243 5.69 -10.45 12.08
CA PHE A 243 6.52 -9.30 11.73
C PHE A 243 7.30 -8.78 12.93
N LYS A 244 6.63 -8.66 14.08
CA LYS A 244 7.20 -8.14 15.31
C LYS A 244 8.32 -9.03 15.86
N VAL A 245 8.19 -10.35 15.76
CA VAL A 245 9.23 -11.31 16.18
C VAL A 245 10.52 -11.07 15.37
N ILE A 246 10.41 -11.01 14.04
CA ILE A 246 11.56 -10.80 13.14
C ILE A 246 12.16 -9.40 13.35
N TYR A 247 11.30 -8.38 13.43
CA TYR A 247 11.73 -7.00 13.66
C TYR A 247 12.50 -6.84 14.99
N TYR A 248 12.06 -7.54 16.05
CA TYR A 248 12.72 -7.49 17.36
C TYR A 248 14.03 -8.26 17.40
N ALA A 249 14.12 -9.40 16.72
CA ALA A 249 15.37 -10.13 16.58
C ALA A 249 16.46 -9.25 15.93
N ARG A 250 16.13 -8.56 14.83
CA ARG A 250 17.05 -7.62 14.17
C ARG A 250 17.45 -6.45 15.04
N PHE A 251 16.51 -5.92 15.82
CA PHE A 251 16.84 -4.84 16.76
C PHE A 251 17.87 -5.30 17.79
N LEU A 252 17.69 -6.51 18.34
CA LEU A 252 18.63 -7.09 19.31
C LEU A 252 20.01 -7.32 18.69
N GLU A 253 20.09 -7.76 17.44
CA GLU A 253 21.35 -7.87 16.71
C GLU A 253 22.04 -6.52 16.54
N LYS A 254 21.29 -5.48 16.15
CA LYS A 254 21.82 -4.11 16.02
C LYS A 254 22.28 -3.53 17.37
N ASP A 255 21.53 -3.78 18.44
CA ASP A 255 21.93 -3.38 19.81
C ASP A 255 23.23 -4.08 20.22
N LYS A 256 23.35 -5.40 19.96
CA LYS A 256 24.58 -6.16 20.23
C LYS A 256 25.77 -5.60 19.45
N ALA A 257 25.59 -5.34 18.15
CA ALA A 257 26.63 -4.76 17.30
C ALA A 257 27.04 -3.35 17.76
N TYR A 258 26.08 -2.53 18.18
CA TYR A 258 26.35 -1.20 18.73
C TYR A 258 27.16 -1.28 20.03
N GLU A 259 26.79 -2.17 20.96
CA GLU A 259 27.54 -2.35 22.22
C GLU A 259 28.95 -2.89 21.97
N ILE A 260 29.14 -3.80 21.00
CA ILE A 260 30.47 -4.25 20.57
C ILE A 260 31.29 -3.08 20.05
N LYS A 261 30.74 -2.27 19.14
CA LYS A 261 31.42 -1.09 18.58
C LYS A 261 31.76 -0.06 19.64
N LYS A 262 30.88 0.12 20.62
CA LYS A 262 31.11 1.03 21.76
C LYS A 262 32.23 0.54 22.67
N LYS A 263 32.28 -0.76 22.96
CA LYS A 263 33.39 -1.36 23.74
C LYS A 263 34.71 -1.23 23.01
N ALA A 264 34.75 -1.51 21.71
CA ALA A 264 35.95 -1.35 20.89
C ALA A 264 36.50 0.09 20.95
N LYS A 265 35.63 1.11 20.84
CA LYS A 265 36.02 2.52 20.98
C LYS A 265 36.57 2.87 22.37
N LEU A 266 36.04 2.25 23.43
CA LEU A 266 36.53 2.47 24.79
C LEU A 266 37.89 1.79 25.01
N GLU A 267 38.10 0.62 24.40
CA GLU A 267 39.38 -0.09 24.43
C GLU A 267 40.46 0.66 23.63
N GLU A 268 40.12 1.19 22.46
CA GLU A 268 40.99 2.06 21.65
C GLU A 268 41.40 3.30 22.45
N ALA A 269 40.45 4.03 23.03
CA ALA A 269 40.74 5.19 23.88
C ALA A 269 41.59 4.83 25.12
N ALA A 270 41.38 3.65 25.73
CA ALA A 270 42.19 3.18 26.85
C ALA A 270 43.60 2.71 26.44
N THR A 271 43.79 2.38 25.16
CA THR A 271 45.09 2.02 24.59
C THR A 271 45.87 3.29 24.24
N ASP A 272 45.19 4.30 23.67
CA ASP A 272 45.75 5.62 23.41
C ASP A 272 46.22 6.32 24.71
N ILE A 273 45.41 6.27 25.77
CA ILE A 273 45.80 6.79 27.08
C ILE A 273 47.03 6.06 27.62
N ARG A 274 47.05 4.72 27.54
CA ARG A 274 48.22 3.94 27.97
C ARG A 274 49.45 4.26 27.14
N PHE A 275 49.31 4.43 25.83
CA PHE A 275 50.38 4.80 24.92
C PHE A 275 50.99 6.15 25.32
N LEU A 276 50.14 7.17 25.56
CA LEU A 276 50.55 8.48 26.06
C LEU A 276 51.21 8.41 27.45
N GLU A 277 50.77 7.52 28.32
CA GLU A 277 51.38 7.30 29.64
C GLU A 277 52.75 6.58 29.55
N THR A 278 52.94 5.65 28.60
CA THR A 278 54.20 4.88 28.44
C THR A 278 55.28 5.61 27.64
N PHE A 279 54.92 6.35 26.60
CA PHE A 279 55.88 7.00 25.71
C PHE A 279 55.99 8.51 25.98
N GLY A 280 55.16 9.05 26.87
CA GLY A 280 55.01 10.48 27.10
C GLY A 280 54.27 11.15 25.94
N ALA A 281 53.54 12.22 26.23
CA ALA A 281 53.15 13.14 25.16
C ALA A 281 54.46 13.70 24.57
N GLU A 282 54.68 13.48 23.27
CA GLU A 282 55.79 14.12 22.54
C GLU A 282 55.76 15.60 22.89
N SER A 283 56.69 16.03 23.75
CA SER A 283 56.80 17.41 24.14
C SER A 283 57.36 18.12 22.92
N GLU A 284 56.52 18.92 22.26
CA GLU A 284 56.98 19.91 21.29
C GLU A 284 58.01 20.78 22.00
N SER A 285 59.29 20.46 21.79
CA SER A 285 60.40 21.32 22.17
C SER A 285 60.32 22.55 21.29
N HIS A 286 59.86 23.64 21.88
CA HIS A 286 59.95 24.97 21.32
C HIS A 286 61.45 25.32 21.22
N GLU A 287 62.02 25.23 20.02
CA GLU A 287 63.32 25.83 19.74
C GLU A 287 63.12 27.36 19.62
N GLU A 288 63.84 28.11 20.44
CA GLU A 288 64.12 29.55 20.28
C GLU A 288 65.27 29.76 19.30
#